data_AF-A0A451B6V5-F1
#
_entry.id   AF-A0A451B6V5-F1
#
_cell.length_a   1.000
_cell.length_b   1.000
_cell.length_c   1.000
_cell.angle_alpha   90.00
_cell.angle_beta   90.00
_cell.angle_gamma   90.00
#
_symmetry.space_group_name_H-M   'P 1'
#
loop_
_entity.id
_entity.type
_entity.pdbx_description
1 polymer ?
#
loop_
_entity_poly.entity_id
_entity_poly.type
_entity_poly.pdbx_seq_one_letter_code
_entity_poly.pdbx_strand_id
1 'polypeptide(L)'
;ALVSFQSAVDAVGETPYKLYLLIDEYDNFANEVLAAQLGGQDRYATLVHGEGILKTVFKAIKALSSGQGLDKVFITGVSPVVMSDISSGYNVAKDISLRPRYHDLCGFHEREVAEALEKIGEECGLPKDQTAEALAMMR
;
A
#
# COMPACT_ATOMS: atom_id res chain seq x y z
N ALA A 1 -15.59 14.99 -1.69
CA ALA A 1 -14.63 14.06 -1.06
C ALA A 1 -13.73 14.78 -0.05
N LEU A 2 -12.80 15.64 -0.47
CA LEU A 2 -11.86 16.32 0.46
C LEU A 2 -12.55 17.16 1.55
N VAL A 3 -13.55 17.97 1.19
CA VAL A 3 -14.33 18.76 2.16
C VAL A 3 -15.04 17.85 3.18
N SER A 4 -15.60 16.74 2.72
CA SER A 4 -16.27 15.75 3.57
C SER A 4 -15.29 15.07 4.51
N PHE A 5 -14.06 14.76 4.04
CA PHE A 5 -13.01 14.19 4.87
C PHE A 5 -12.54 15.17 5.94
N GLN A 6 -12.34 16.45 5.58
CA GLN A 6 -12.02 17.50 6.54
C GLN A 6 -13.12 17.63 7.60
N SER A 7 -14.39 17.66 7.19
CA SER A 7 -15.51 17.75 8.12
C SER A 7 -15.56 16.57 9.11
N ALA A 8 -15.19 15.37 8.66
CA ALA A 8 -15.10 14.19 9.52
C ALA A 8 -13.94 14.31 10.53
N VAL A 9 -12.79 14.82 10.09
CA VAL A 9 -11.63 15.07 10.97
C VAL A 9 -11.98 16.10 12.04
N ASP A 10 -12.60 17.21 11.64
CA ASP A 10 -13.02 18.27 12.54
C ASP A 10 -14.03 17.74 13.57
N ALA A 11 -15.04 16.98 13.13
CA ALA A 11 -16.04 16.38 14.02
C ALA A 11 -15.43 15.41 15.04
N VAL A 12 -14.43 14.61 14.65
CA VAL A 12 -13.72 13.72 15.58
C VAL A 12 -12.79 14.52 16.50
N GLY A 13 -12.22 15.63 16.04
CA GLY A 13 -11.37 16.52 16.83
C GLY A 13 -12.07 17.15 18.04
N GLU A 14 -13.39 17.28 18.00
CA GLU A 14 -14.24 17.71 19.12
C GLU A 14 -14.50 16.60 20.16
N THR A 15 -13.92 15.41 19.96
CA THR A 15 -14.08 14.24 20.84
C THR A 15 -12.74 13.82 21.44
N PRO A 16 -12.72 13.00 22.51
CA PRO A 16 -11.47 12.43 23.02
C PRO A 16 -10.89 11.31 22.12
N TYR A 17 -11.57 10.95 21.03
CA TYR A 17 -11.18 9.83 20.17
C TYR A 17 -10.14 10.24 19.13
N LYS A 18 -9.35 9.26 18.70
CA LYS A 18 -8.33 9.43 17.66
C LYS A 18 -8.85 8.93 16.33
N LEU A 19 -8.64 9.72 15.28
CA LEU A 19 -8.91 9.30 13.91
C LEU A 19 -7.66 8.65 13.30
N TYR A 20 -7.85 7.45 12.77
CA TYR A 20 -6.83 6.71 12.02
C TYR A 20 -7.30 6.49 10.59
N LEU A 21 -6.39 6.65 9.63
CA LEU A 21 -6.64 6.39 8.21
C LEU A 21 -5.90 5.13 7.78
N LEU A 22 -6.64 4.15 7.26
CA LEU A 22 -6.08 2.98 6.58
C LEU A 22 -6.30 3.14 5.08
N ILE A 23 -5.24 3.00 4.30
CA ILE A 23 -5.29 3.02 2.83
C ILE A 23 -4.76 1.67 2.36
N ASP A 24 -5.61 0.90 1.73
CA ASP A 24 -5.22 -0.38 1.11
C ASP A 24 -5.10 -0.23 -0.40
N GLU A 25 -4.34 -1.14 -1.02
CA GLU A 25 -4.07 -1.18 -2.47
C GLU A 25 -3.62 0.18 -3.02
N TYR A 26 -2.67 0.82 -2.34
CA TYR A 26 -2.12 2.12 -2.74
C TYR A 26 -1.61 2.10 -4.20
N ASP A 27 -1.03 0.98 -4.61
CA ASP A 27 -0.49 0.79 -5.94
C ASP A 27 -1.54 0.48 -7.01
N ASN A 28 -2.81 0.23 -6.66
CA ASN A 28 -3.84 -0.15 -7.63
C ASN A 28 -3.94 0.89 -8.75
N PHE A 29 -3.85 2.17 -8.38
CA PHE A 29 -3.79 3.24 -9.37
C PHE A 29 -2.56 3.14 -10.30
N ALA A 30 -1.38 2.89 -9.73
CA ALA A 30 -0.17 2.74 -10.53
C ALA A 30 -0.25 1.50 -11.45
N ASN A 31 -0.82 0.40 -10.94
CA ASN A 31 -1.04 -0.83 -11.68
C ASN A 31 -1.99 -0.62 -12.87
N GLU A 32 -3.13 0.06 -12.67
CA GLU A 32 -4.06 0.43 -13.74
C GLU A 32 -3.39 1.28 -14.81
N VAL A 33 -2.53 2.22 -14.40
CA VAL A 33 -1.88 3.15 -15.32
C VAL A 33 -0.70 2.50 -16.06
N LEU A 34 0.07 1.63 -15.41
CA LEU A 34 1.10 0.80 -16.06
C LEU A 34 0.47 -0.17 -17.06
N ALA A 35 -0.66 -0.78 -16.73
CA ALA A 35 -1.44 -1.60 -17.66
C ALA A 35 -1.91 -0.80 -18.88
N ALA A 36 -2.30 0.46 -18.69
CA ALA A 36 -2.65 1.37 -19.78
C ALA A 36 -1.44 1.80 -20.64
N GLN A 37 -0.24 1.90 -20.06
CA GLN A 37 1.00 2.17 -20.80
C GLN A 37 1.41 1.01 -21.70
N LEU A 38 1.18 -0.25 -21.28
CA LEU A 38 1.33 -1.43 -22.17
C LEU A 38 0.38 -1.36 -23.39
N GLY A 39 -0.71 -0.61 -23.29
CA GLY A 39 -1.63 -0.26 -24.38
C GLY A 39 -1.26 1.02 -25.17
N GLY A 40 -0.10 1.63 -24.93
CA GLY A 40 0.43 2.76 -25.70
C GLY A 40 -0.03 4.15 -25.26
N GLN A 41 -0.63 4.32 -24.07
CA GLN A 41 -0.98 5.66 -23.55
C GLN A 41 -0.09 6.07 -22.38
N ASP A 42 0.63 7.17 -22.55
CA ASP A 42 1.50 7.79 -21.54
C ASP A 42 0.71 8.55 -20.46
N ARG A 43 -0.23 7.85 -19.80
CA ARG A 43 -1.12 8.41 -18.77
C ARG A 43 -0.45 8.54 -17.40
N TYR A 44 0.63 7.79 -17.14
CA TYR A 44 1.37 7.81 -15.86
C TYR A 44 1.93 9.21 -15.59
N ALA A 45 2.69 9.75 -16.53
CA ALA A 45 3.26 11.07 -16.38
C ALA A 45 2.19 12.15 -16.22
N THR A 46 1.05 12.07 -16.90
CA THR A 46 0.03 13.12 -16.81
C THR A 46 -0.70 13.11 -15.46
N LEU A 47 -0.94 11.93 -14.89
CA LEU A 47 -1.64 11.80 -13.61
C LEU A 47 -0.72 11.95 -12.39
N VAL A 48 0.57 11.64 -12.54
CA VAL A 48 1.59 11.68 -11.48
C VAL A 48 2.46 12.95 -11.55
N HIS A 49 2.79 13.47 -12.74
CA HIS A 49 3.64 14.67 -12.94
C HIS A 49 2.89 16.01 -13.10
N GLY A 50 1.56 16.05 -12.91
CA GLY A 50 0.79 17.29 -12.79
C GLY A 50 0.32 17.57 -11.36
N GLU A 51 -0.49 18.61 -11.16
CA GLU A 51 -1.36 18.74 -9.97
C GLU A 51 -2.45 17.65 -9.96
N GLY A 52 -2.05 16.38 -10.08
CA GLY A 52 -2.93 15.24 -10.15
C GLY A 52 -3.76 15.08 -8.88
N ILE A 53 -4.95 14.50 -9.04
CA ILE A 53 -5.91 14.27 -7.96
C ILE A 53 -5.27 13.56 -6.76
N LEU A 54 -4.41 12.57 -7.01
CA LEU A 54 -3.67 11.85 -5.96
C LEU A 54 -2.75 12.75 -5.16
N LYS A 55 -1.95 13.59 -5.83
CA LYS A 55 -1.05 14.54 -5.16
C LYS A 55 -1.84 15.51 -4.28
N THR A 56 -3.01 15.96 -4.74
CA THR A 56 -3.91 16.83 -3.96
C THR A 56 -4.48 16.11 -2.73
N VAL A 57 -4.92 14.85 -2.89
CA VAL A 57 -5.42 14.03 -1.77
C VAL A 57 -4.32 13.78 -0.74
N PHE A 58 -3.12 13.38 -1.16
CA PHE A 58 -2.01 13.12 -0.23
C PHE A 58 -1.49 14.38 0.45
N LYS A 59 -1.50 15.53 -0.22
CA LYS A 59 -1.22 16.82 0.44
C LYS A 59 -2.22 17.11 1.55
N ALA A 60 -3.51 16.87 1.32
CA ALA A 60 -4.55 17.06 2.33
C ALA A 60 -4.37 16.09 3.52
N ILE A 61 -4.14 14.80 3.27
CA ILE A 61 -3.88 13.81 4.32
C ILE A 61 -2.63 14.20 5.13
N LYS A 62 -1.55 14.63 4.46
CA LYS A 62 -0.31 15.06 5.12
C LYS A 62 -0.54 16.26 6.03
N ALA A 63 -1.29 17.27 5.56
CA ALA A 63 -1.66 18.43 6.38
C ALA A 63 -2.43 17.99 7.63
N LEU A 64 -3.45 17.14 7.44
CA LEU A 64 -4.28 16.61 8.52
C LEU A 64 -3.48 15.80 9.55
N SER A 65 -2.52 15.01 9.08
CA SER A 65 -1.63 14.19 9.93
C SER A 65 -0.57 15.00 10.69
N SER A 66 -0.38 16.28 10.33
CA SER A 66 0.60 17.18 10.96
C SER A 66 0.04 17.90 12.19
N GLY A 67 -0.86 17.24 12.93
CA GLY A 67 -1.47 17.77 14.15
C GLY A 67 -2.84 18.43 13.97
N GLN A 68 -3.50 18.26 12.82
CA GLN A 68 -4.83 18.81 12.55
C GLN A 68 -5.94 17.74 12.64
N GLY A 69 -5.79 16.76 13.54
CA GLY A 69 -6.85 15.80 13.89
C GLY A 69 -6.71 14.38 13.36
N LEU A 70 -5.81 14.13 12.39
CA LEU A 70 -5.48 12.77 11.95
C LEU A 70 -4.24 12.26 12.71
N ASP A 71 -4.38 11.21 13.52
CA ASP A 71 -3.33 10.81 14.46
C ASP A 71 -2.33 9.81 13.85
N LYS A 72 -2.81 8.88 13.01
CA LYS A 72 -1.98 7.93 12.26
C LYS A 72 -2.56 7.63 10.89
N VAL A 73 -1.65 7.36 9.95
CA VAL A 73 -1.97 6.88 8.61
C VAL A 73 -1.19 5.59 8.39
N PHE A 74 -1.88 4.54 7.97
CA PHE A 74 -1.29 3.27 7.57
C PHE A 74 -1.62 3.04 6.10
N ILE A 75 -0.61 2.62 5.35
CA ILE A 75 -0.70 2.39 3.91
C ILE A 75 -0.23 0.96 3.64
N THR A 76 -1.04 0.18 2.93
CA THR A 76 -0.78 -1.21 2.52
C THR A 76 -0.98 -1.36 1.00
N GLY A 77 -0.58 -2.51 0.45
CA GLY A 77 -0.69 -2.77 -0.99
C GLY A 77 0.16 -1.80 -1.82
N VAL A 78 1.44 -1.65 -1.47
CA VAL A 78 2.38 -0.78 -2.20
C VAL A 78 3.35 -1.65 -2.98
N SER A 79 3.25 -1.66 -4.31
CA SER A 79 4.23 -2.28 -5.20
C SER A 79 5.62 -1.63 -5.04
N PRO A 80 6.71 -2.42 -5.10
CA PRO A 80 8.09 -1.93 -5.06
C PRO A 80 8.40 -0.82 -6.07
N VAL A 81 7.69 -0.80 -7.22
CA VAL A 81 7.86 0.22 -8.27
C VAL A 81 7.41 1.60 -7.77
N VAL A 82 6.32 1.65 -7.01
CA VAL A 82 5.66 2.88 -6.53
C VAL A 82 6.33 3.43 -5.26
N MET A 83 7.11 2.61 -4.55
CA MET A 83 7.87 3.03 -3.36
C MET A 83 8.84 4.19 -3.63
N SER A 84 9.39 4.27 -4.85
CA SER A 84 10.30 5.36 -5.25
C SER A 84 9.60 6.74 -5.21
N ASP A 85 8.35 6.84 -5.66
CA ASP A 85 7.58 8.09 -5.68
C ASP A 85 7.07 8.50 -4.30
N ILE A 86 6.79 7.53 -3.42
CA ILE A 86 6.39 7.78 -2.02
C ILE A 86 7.51 8.50 -1.24
N SER A 87 8.77 8.17 -1.54
CA SER A 87 9.94 8.75 -0.87
C SER A 87 10.22 10.22 -1.22
N SER A 88 9.65 10.76 -2.32
CA SER A 88 9.86 12.17 -2.70
C SER A 88 8.68 13.09 -2.36
N GLY A 89 7.45 12.56 -2.38
CA GLY A 89 6.23 13.32 -2.04
C GLY A 89 5.79 13.23 -0.57
N TYR A 90 6.14 12.12 0.10
CA TYR A 90 5.60 11.74 1.41
C TYR A 90 6.73 11.42 2.42
N ASN A 91 7.66 12.36 2.62
CA ASN A 91 8.77 12.32 3.60
C ASN A 91 8.37 12.14 5.10
N VAL A 92 7.10 11.83 5.39
CA VAL A 92 6.58 11.61 6.75
C VAL A 92 6.22 10.14 6.97
N ALA A 93 6.20 9.32 5.91
CA ALA A 93 5.97 7.88 6.02
C ALA A 93 7.23 7.16 6.50
N LYS A 94 7.02 6.18 7.37
CA LYS A 94 8.07 5.27 7.85
C LYS A 94 7.78 3.89 7.30
N ASP A 95 8.65 3.39 6.43
CA ASP A 95 8.53 2.02 5.96
C ASP A 95 8.81 1.04 7.12
N ILE A 96 7.81 0.19 7.38
CA ILE A 96 7.84 -0.84 8.41
C ILE A 96 7.62 -2.24 7.82
N SER A 97 7.48 -2.36 6.50
CA SER A 97 7.07 -3.58 5.79
C SER A 97 8.05 -4.73 6.00
N LEU A 98 9.35 -4.42 6.06
CA LEU A 98 10.41 -5.42 6.26
C LEU A 98 10.67 -5.77 7.73
N ARG A 99 9.92 -5.22 8.69
CA ARG A 99 10.15 -5.53 10.11
C ARG A 99 9.47 -6.87 10.44
N PRO A 100 10.22 -7.86 10.98
CA PRO A 100 9.68 -9.20 11.22
C PRO A 100 8.40 -9.23 12.05
N ARG A 101 8.27 -8.32 13.03
CA ARG A 101 7.07 -8.22 13.89
C ARG A 101 5.77 -7.84 13.17
N TYR A 102 5.84 -7.39 11.91
CA TYR A 102 4.69 -6.94 11.12
C TYR A 102 4.43 -7.81 9.89
N HIS A 103 5.25 -8.84 9.64
CA HIS A 103 5.07 -9.75 8.51
C HIS A 103 3.70 -10.44 8.54
N ASP A 104 3.22 -10.77 9.74
CA ASP A 104 1.94 -11.46 9.94
C ASP A 104 0.75 -10.48 10.11
N LEU A 105 0.96 -9.17 10.00
CA LEU A 105 -0.10 -8.17 10.25
C LEU A 105 -1.10 -8.07 9.09
N CYS A 106 -0.64 -8.29 7.86
CA CYS A 106 -1.41 -8.09 6.63
C CYS A 106 -1.21 -9.22 5.59
N GLY A 107 -0.87 -10.44 6.02
CA GLY A 107 -0.52 -11.51 5.09
C GLY A 107 -0.56 -12.91 5.71
N PHE A 108 0.02 -13.86 4.99
CA PHE A 108 0.17 -15.24 5.42
C PHE A 108 1.48 -15.41 6.20
N HIS A 109 1.43 -16.21 7.26
CA HIS A 109 2.65 -16.71 7.88
C HIS A 109 3.38 -17.59 6.87
N GLU A 110 4.71 -17.64 6.96
CA GLU A 110 5.53 -18.51 6.11
C GLU A 110 5.03 -19.97 6.11
N ARG A 111 4.50 -20.45 7.25
CA ARG A 111 3.89 -21.79 7.36
C ARG A 111 2.64 -21.95 6.50
N GLU A 112 1.77 -20.94 6.47
CA GLU A 112 0.55 -20.96 5.65
C GLU A 112 0.90 -20.95 4.15
N VAL A 113 1.93 -20.19 3.77
CA VAL A 113 2.47 -20.20 2.40
C VAL A 113 3.08 -21.56 2.06
N ALA A 114 3.87 -22.14 2.98
CA ALA A 114 4.48 -23.46 2.80
C ALA A 114 3.41 -24.56 2.62
N GLU A 115 2.38 -24.59 3.46
CA GLU A 115 1.29 -25.54 3.36
C GLU A 115 0.49 -25.40 2.05
N ALA A 116 0.29 -24.16 1.58
CA ALA A 116 -0.36 -23.91 0.29
C ALA A 116 0.50 -24.40 -0.88
N LEU A 117 1.82 -24.11 -0.85
CA LEU A 117 2.76 -24.55 -1.87
C LEU A 117 2.92 -26.07 -1.91
N GLU A 118 2.88 -26.75 -0.76
CA GLU A 118 2.89 -28.23 -0.70
C GLU A 118 1.66 -28.82 -1.38
N LYS A 119 0.46 -28.31 -1.10
CA LYS A 119 -0.78 -28.76 -1.75
C LYS A 119 -0.74 -28.56 -3.27
N ILE A 120 -0.29 -27.39 -3.71
CA ILE A 120 -0.11 -27.10 -5.15
C ILE A 120 0.91 -28.06 -5.77
N GLY A 121 2.02 -28.32 -5.07
CA GLY A 121 3.04 -29.26 -5.52
C GLY A 121 2.51 -30.68 -5.68
N GLU A 122 1.69 -31.16 -4.73
CA GLU A 122 1.04 -32.47 -4.82
C GLU A 122 0.05 -32.54 -5.99
N GLU A 123 -0.81 -31.54 -6.16
CA GLU A 123 -1.81 -31.47 -7.23
C GLU A 123 -1.16 -31.38 -8.63
N CYS A 124 -0.07 -30.64 -8.75
CA CYS A 124 0.65 -30.45 -10.01
C CYS A 124 1.75 -31.51 -10.25
N GLY A 125 2.01 -32.41 -9.30
CA GLY A 125 3.09 -33.40 -9.39
C GLY A 125 4.50 -32.79 -9.39
N LEU A 126 4.69 -31.65 -8.73
CA LEU A 126 5.97 -30.94 -8.68
C LEU A 126 6.91 -31.55 -7.62
N PRO A 127 8.23 -31.58 -7.88
CA PRO A 127 9.21 -32.00 -6.88
C PRO A 127 9.23 -31.07 -5.67
N LYS A 128 9.53 -31.61 -4.49
CA LYS A 128 9.67 -30.83 -3.24
C LYS A 128 10.70 -29.71 -3.35
N ASP A 129 11.76 -29.91 -4.13
CA ASP A 129 12.80 -28.90 -4.34
C ASP A 129 12.24 -27.65 -5.03
N GLN A 130 11.27 -27.79 -5.95
CA GLN A 130 10.62 -26.66 -6.61
C GLN A 130 9.68 -25.91 -5.65
N THR A 131 8.95 -26.64 -4.79
CA THR A 131 8.12 -25.99 -3.76
C THR A 131 8.97 -25.24 -2.73
N ALA A 132 10.16 -25.77 -2.40
CA ALA A 132 11.11 -25.12 -1.49
C ALA A 132 11.76 -23.88 -2.11
N GLU A 133 12.09 -23.93 -3.41
CA GLU A 133 12.59 -22.79 -4.17
C GLU A 133 11.55 -21.67 -4.25
N ALA A 134 10.30 -22.00 -4.55
CA ALA A 134 9.19 -21.04 -4.58
C ALA A 134 8.98 -20.37 -3.21
N LEU A 135 9.02 -21.14 -2.12
CA LEU A 135 8.93 -20.59 -0.76
C LEU A 135 10.10 -19.63 -0.46
N ALA A 136 11.32 -19.96 -0.90
CA ALA A 136 12.49 -19.11 -0.70
C ALA A 136 12.40 -17.78 -1.47
N MET A 137 11.72 -17.74 -2.63
CA MET A 137 11.45 -16.51 -3.37
C MET A 137 10.38 -15.62 -2.74
N MET A 138 9.48 -16.19 -1.94
CA MET A 138 8.36 -15.46 -1.31
C MET A 138 8.69 -14.92 0.09
N ARG A 139 9.91 -15.16 0.60
CA ARG A 139 10.47 -14.59 1.83
C ARG A 139 11.08 -13.21 1.59
#